data_AF-A0A523LHT0-F1
#
_entry.id   AF-A0A523LHT0-F1
#
_cell.length_a   1.000
_cell.length_b   1.000
_cell.length_c   1.000
_cell.angle_alpha   90.00
_cell.angle_beta   90.00
_cell.angle_gamma   90.00
#
_symmetry.space_group_name_H-M   'P 1'
#
loop_
_entity.id
_entity.type
_entity.pdbx_description
1 polymer ?
#
loop_
_entity_poly.entity_id
_entity_poly.type
_entity_poly.pdbx_seq_one_letter_code
_entity_poly.pdbx_strand_id
1 'polypeptide(L)'
;MKIVSFYRFTAVSDPAKLQADFQPLCEEHGFLGTVLIAEEGVNGTLTGGEKELQSIFRWLEKELVLVEPIDGRWSEADEAPFRRMRVKVKNEIVTLGRSDIRPQTKTGEPIEADEWNKLIADPGTLIIDTRNRYEIEVGSFPNAIDPGTDSFRQFPAFAEELAEADKDRPLAMFCTGGIRCEKATALMLDLGFKEVYQLKGGILNYLENVSGKKKRWQGECFVFDQRVAVDRDLAEGSYVQCHACRRPLSSEDLASADYREGVSCPKCIHTLEDDRVTRLEERRKQVALARERGEDHIAAVIPAPVSNNTPPDRNLR
;
A
#
# COMPACT_ATOMS: atom_id res chain seq x y z
N MET A 1 4.15 -7.21 18.85
CA MET A 1 4.63 -8.01 17.70
C MET A 1 5.36 -7.11 16.71
N LYS A 2 6.09 -7.64 15.72
CA LYS A 2 6.72 -6.80 14.68
C LYS A 2 5.88 -6.80 13.41
N ILE A 3 5.80 -5.64 12.76
CA ILE A 3 5.31 -5.48 11.39
C ILE A 3 6.52 -5.15 10.51
N VAL A 4 6.65 -5.83 9.39
CA VAL A 4 7.66 -5.51 8.37
C VAL A 4 6.99 -5.30 7.02
N SER A 5 7.28 -4.16 6.39
CA SER A 5 6.92 -3.92 4.98
C SER A 5 8.17 -3.95 4.13
N PHE A 6 8.12 -4.64 2.99
CA PHE A 6 9.28 -4.85 2.14
C PHE A 6 8.87 -4.96 0.68
N TYR A 7 9.81 -4.68 -0.21
CA TYR A 7 9.70 -5.03 -1.61
C TYR A 7 11.08 -5.36 -2.18
N ARG A 8 11.12 -6.11 -3.26
CA ARG A 8 12.33 -6.37 -4.04
C ARG A 8 11.95 -6.59 -5.49
N PHE A 9 12.45 -5.73 -6.37
CA PHE A 9 12.42 -5.98 -7.81
C PHE A 9 13.54 -6.95 -8.15
N THR A 10 13.19 -8.12 -8.67
CA THR A 10 14.10 -9.18 -9.11
C THR A 10 13.34 -10.12 -10.04
N ALA A 11 14.03 -10.80 -10.95
CA ALA A 11 13.37 -11.77 -11.80
C ALA A 11 12.89 -12.99 -10.98
N VAL A 12 11.61 -13.32 -11.08
CA VAL A 12 11.01 -14.52 -10.49
C VAL A 12 10.59 -15.43 -11.64
N SER A 13 11.28 -16.56 -11.80
CA SER A 13 11.07 -17.48 -12.92
C SER A 13 9.74 -18.22 -12.87
N ASP A 14 9.29 -18.60 -11.67
CA ASP A 14 8.02 -19.29 -11.43
C ASP A 14 7.29 -18.70 -10.21
N PRO A 15 6.53 -17.60 -10.40
CA PRO A 15 5.74 -16.99 -9.33
C PRO A 15 4.74 -17.94 -8.67
N ALA A 16 4.20 -18.91 -9.42
CA ALA A 16 3.22 -19.86 -8.91
C ALA A 16 3.88 -20.87 -7.96
N LYS A 17 5.04 -21.40 -8.33
CA LYS A 17 5.83 -22.24 -7.45
C LYS A 17 6.28 -21.49 -6.20
N LEU A 18 6.82 -20.28 -6.35
CA LEU A 18 7.25 -19.48 -5.20
C LEU A 18 6.08 -19.22 -4.25
N GLN A 19 4.87 -18.94 -4.76
CA GLN A 19 3.67 -18.79 -3.93
C GLN A 19 3.29 -20.09 -3.21
N ALA A 20 3.36 -21.24 -3.90
CA ALA A 20 3.02 -22.54 -3.35
C ALA A 20 3.99 -22.96 -2.22
N ASP A 21 5.27 -22.61 -2.34
CA ASP A 21 6.29 -22.89 -1.33
C ASP A 21 6.23 -21.88 -0.15
N PHE A 22 5.94 -20.61 -0.46
CA PHE A 22 6.00 -19.52 0.52
C PHE A 22 4.76 -19.41 1.43
N GLN A 23 3.56 -19.70 0.89
CA GLN A 23 2.32 -19.60 1.66
C GLN A 23 2.27 -20.54 2.88
N PRO A 24 2.59 -21.84 2.77
CA PRO A 24 2.59 -22.77 3.90
C PRO A 24 3.66 -22.40 4.93
N LEU A 25 4.84 -21.98 4.47
CA LEU A 25 5.93 -21.55 5.35
C LEU A 25 5.49 -20.35 6.22
N CYS A 26 4.77 -19.39 5.63
CA CYS A 26 4.24 -18.26 6.39
C CYS A 26 3.15 -18.69 7.40
N GLU A 27 2.32 -19.68 7.04
CA GLU A 27 1.26 -20.20 7.90
C GLU A 27 1.81 -21.02 9.07
N GLU A 28 2.87 -21.80 8.86
CA GLU A 28 3.55 -22.58 9.90
C GLU A 28 4.12 -21.68 11.01
N HIS A 29 4.68 -20.53 10.63
CA HIS A 29 5.16 -19.52 11.56
C HIS A 29 4.05 -18.62 12.14
N GLY A 30 2.80 -18.81 11.73
CA GLY A 30 1.65 -18.04 12.22
C GLY A 30 1.67 -16.57 11.80
N PHE A 31 2.32 -16.23 10.67
CA PHE A 31 2.34 -14.85 10.20
C PHE A 31 0.98 -14.38 9.73
N LEU A 32 0.77 -13.08 9.83
CA LEU A 32 -0.40 -12.39 9.28
C LEU A 32 0.11 -11.34 8.31
N GLY A 33 -0.57 -11.13 7.18
CA GLY A 33 -0.03 -10.23 6.18
C GLY A 33 -0.58 -10.42 4.79
N THR A 34 -0.01 -9.67 3.86
CA THR A 34 -0.21 -9.92 2.43
C THR A 34 1.12 -9.75 1.71
N VAL A 35 1.48 -10.75 0.90
CA VAL A 35 2.63 -10.72 0.01
C VAL A 35 2.16 -10.93 -1.42
N LEU A 36 2.60 -10.06 -2.31
CA LEU A 36 2.38 -10.12 -3.74
C LEU A 36 3.66 -10.65 -4.38
N ILE A 37 3.51 -11.60 -5.28
CA ILE A 37 4.58 -12.18 -6.07
C ILE A 37 4.21 -11.96 -7.55
N ALA A 38 5.15 -11.48 -8.34
CA ALA A 38 5.04 -11.38 -9.79
C ALA A 38 6.38 -11.76 -10.42
N GLU A 39 6.42 -11.91 -11.74
CA GLU A 39 7.68 -12.17 -12.47
C GLU A 39 8.75 -11.09 -12.23
N GLU A 40 8.31 -9.88 -11.87
CA GLU A 40 9.18 -8.74 -11.56
C GLU A 40 9.63 -8.64 -10.11
N GLY A 41 9.17 -9.52 -9.21
CA GLY A 41 9.65 -9.56 -7.83
C GLY A 41 8.59 -9.84 -6.77
N VAL A 42 8.84 -9.30 -5.57
CA VAL A 42 7.99 -9.46 -4.38
C VAL A 42 7.70 -8.12 -3.69
N ASN A 43 6.52 -7.98 -3.11
CA ASN A 43 6.11 -6.84 -2.30
C ASN A 43 5.15 -7.31 -1.20
N GLY A 44 5.36 -6.92 0.04
CA GLY A 44 4.38 -7.25 1.05
C GLY A 44 4.59 -6.62 2.40
N THR A 45 3.62 -6.90 3.25
CA THR A 45 3.66 -6.59 4.67
C THR A 45 3.35 -7.85 5.45
N LEU A 46 4.22 -8.18 6.40
CA LEU A 46 4.10 -9.33 7.29
C LEU A 46 4.09 -8.86 8.74
N THR A 47 3.44 -9.65 9.60
CA THR A 47 3.36 -9.44 11.03
C THR A 47 3.67 -10.75 11.74
N GLY A 48 4.55 -10.71 12.75
CA GLY A 48 5.01 -11.90 13.44
C GLY A 48 6.10 -11.62 14.48
N GLY A 49 6.76 -12.70 14.91
CA GLY A 49 7.99 -12.63 15.69
C GLY A 49 9.16 -12.17 14.83
N GLU A 50 10.03 -11.33 15.40
CA GLU A 50 11.13 -10.70 14.65
C GLU A 50 12.11 -11.72 14.06
N LYS A 51 12.48 -12.74 14.85
CA LYS A 51 13.45 -13.76 14.43
C LYS A 51 12.89 -14.60 13.29
N GLU A 52 11.61 -14.92 13.34
CA GLU A 52 10.89 -15.70 12.35
C GLU A 52 10.73 -14.90 11.05
N LEU A 53 10.40 -13.60 11.14
CA LEU A 53 10.35 -12.71 9.97
C LEU A 53 11.73 -12.58 9.31
N GLN A 54 12.80 -12.45 10.09
CA GLN A 54 14.15 -12.45 9.56
C GLN A 54 14.52 -13.79 8.89
N SER A 55 14.02 -14.93 9.38
CA SER A 55 14.24 -16.21 8.69
C SER A 55 13.52 -16.30 7.35
N ILE A 56 12.34 -15.67 7.23
CA ILE A 56 11.62 -15.58 5.96
C ILE A 56 12.39 -14.74 4.94
N PHE A 57 13.00 -13.63 5.35
CA PHE A 57 13.82 -12.84 4.42
C PHE A 57 15.02 -13.64 3.93
N ARG A 58 15.73 -14.35 4.82
CA ARG A 58 16.81 -15.25 4.42
C ARG A 58 16.35 -16.35 3.46
N TRP A 59 15.15 -16.88 3.66
CA TRP A 59 14.57 -17.87 2.75
C TRP A 59 14.29 -17.26 1.37
N LEU A 60 13.62 -16.09 1.32
CA LEU A 60 13.34 -15.38 0.07
C LEU A 60 14.62 -15.00 -0.67
N GLU A 61 15.61 -14.48 0.04
CA GLU A 61 16.93 -14.12 -0.51
C GLU A 61 17.62 -15.32 -1.14
N LYS A 62 17.53 -16.49 -0.50
CA LYS A 62 18.09 -17.73 -1.04
C LYS A 62 17.33 -18.21 -2.28
N GLU A 63 16.01 -18.29 -2.21
CA GLU A 63 15.17 -18.79 -3.32
C GLU A 63 15.22 -17.87 -4.55
N LEU A 64 15.34 -16.56 -4.34
CA LEU A 64 15.46 -15.55 -5.39
C LEU A 64 16.91 -15.26 -5.78
N VAL A 65 17.88 -15.95 -5.16
CA VAL A 65 19.33 -15.81 -5.42
C VAL A 65 19.77 -14.35 -5.35
N LEU A 66 19.32 -13.63 -4.31
CA LEU A 66 19.64 -12.22 -4.13
C LEU A 66 21.07 -12.05 -3.62
N VAL A 67 21.79 -11.12 -4.22
CA VAL A 67 23.13 -10.70 -3.76
C VAL A 67 23.02 -9.73 -2.60
N GLU A 68 22.03 -8.83 -2.64
CA GLU A 68 21.76 -7.85 -1.59
C GLU A 68 20.57 -8.29 -0.73
N PRO A 69 20.65 -8.10 0.60
CA PRO A 69 19.57 -8.48 1.50
C PRO A 69 18.31 -7.66 1.24
N ILE A 70 17.13 -8.24 1.43
CA ILE A 70 15.86 -7.51 1.32
C ILE A 70 15.82 -6.46 2.42
N ASP A 71 15.69 -5.19 2.02
CA ASP A 71 15.47 -4.11 2.98
C ASP A 71 14.01 -4.13 3.45
N GLY A 72 13.84 -4.09 4.75
CA GLY A 72 12.54 -4.19 5.41
C GLY A 72 12.35 -3.00 6.31
N ARG A 73 11.19 -2.35 6.19
CA ARG A 73 10.75 -1.33 7.14
C ARG A 73 10.06 -2.00 8.32
N TRP A 74 10.69 -1.92 9.49
CA TRP A 74 10.19 -2.52 10.72
C TRP A 74 9.43 -1.51 11.57
N SER A 75 8.34 -1.95 12.19
CA SER A 75 7.60 -1.19 13.19
C SER A 75 7.01 -2.12 14.24
N GLU A 76 6.65 -1.55 15.39
CA GLU A 76 5.98 -2.26 16.46
C GLU A 76 4.47 -2.06 16.37
N ALA A 77 3.72 -3.07 16.79
CA ALA A 77 2.30 -2.93 17.05
C ALA A 77 1.87 -3.87 18.18
N ASP A 78 0.90 -3.38 18.95
CA ASP A 78 0.23 -4.15 20.00
C ASP A 78 -0.75 -5.16 19.40
N GLU A 79 -1.39 -4.80 18.29
CA GLU A 79 -2.33 -5.65 17.55
C GLU A 79 -1.89 -5.86 16.09
N ALA A 80 -2.27 -7.00 15.52
CA ALA A 80 -1.96 -7.30 14.13
C ALA A 80 -2.85 -6.47 13.17
N PRO A 81 -2.26 -5.70 12.23
CA PRO A 81 -3.05 -4.94 11.27
C PRO A 81 -3.75 -5.85 10.25
N PHE A 82 -3.28 -7.09 10.10
CA PHE A 82 -3.84 -8.11 9.21
C PHE A 82 -4.53 -9.21 10.01
N ARG A 83 -5.63 -9.72 9.46
CA ARG A 83 -6.44 -10.77 10.09
C ARG A 83 -6.09 -12.20 9.66
N ARG A 84 -5.37 -12.34 8.54
CA ARG A 84 -4.93 -13.62 7.98
C ARG A 84 -3.75 -13.42 7.05
N MET A 85 -2.98 -14.49 6.82
CA MET A 85 -1.96 -14.52 5.78
C MET A 85 -2.58 -14.62 4.39
N ARG A 86 -1.98 -13.95 3.39
CA ARG A 86 -2.30 -14.11 1.97
C ARG A 86 -1.06 -13.91 1.11
N VAL A 87 -0.62 -14.93 0.39
CA VAL A 87 0.35 -14.81 -0.69
C VAL A 87 -0.40 -14.86 -2.02
N LYS A 88 -0.21 -13.87 -2.88
CA LYS A 88 -0.94 -13.74 -4.15
C LYS A 88 0.01 -13.58 -5.31
N VAL A 89 -0.17 -14.42 -6.34
CA VAL A 89 0.43 -14.20 -7.64
C VAL A 89 -0.31 -13.06 -8.35
N LYS A 90 0.44 -12.12 -8.93
CA LYS A 90 -0.03 -10.97 -9.67
C LYS A 90 0.82 -10.79 -10.92
N ASN A 91 0.30 -10.01 -11.87
CA ASN A 91 1.07 -9.58 -13.04
C ASN A 91 2.15 -8.57 -12.65
N GLU A 92 1.86 -7.74 -11.64
CA GLU A 92 2.76 -6.71 -11.13
C GLU A 92 2.64 -6.64 -9.61
N ILE A 93 3.77 -6.45 -8.90
CA ILE A 93 3.82 -6.25 -7.45
C ILE A 93 3.41 -4.82 -7.03
N VAL A 94 3.43 -3.89 -7.99
CA VAL A 94 2.79 -2.58 -7.95
C VAL A 94 2.35 -2.24 -9.38
N THR A 95 1.06 -2.01 -9.60
CA THR A 95 0.52 -2.02 -10.97
C THR A 95 0.63 -0.66 -11.64
N LEU A 96 1.64 -0.51 -12.51
CA LEU A 96 1.78 0.63 -13.43
C LEU A 96 1.01 0.38 -14.75
N GLY A 97 0.82 -0.88 -15.15
CA GLY A 97 0.19 -1.23 -16.43
C GLY A 97 1.13 -1.15 -17.63
N ARG A 98 2.44 -1.03 -17.39
CA ARG A 98 3.50 -1.02 -18.39
C ARG A 98 4.44 -2.19 -18.15
N SER A 99 4.12 -3.34 -18.76
CA SER A 99 4.88 -4.59 -18.60
C SER A 99 6.20 -4.60 -19.34
N ASP A 100 6.63 -3.50 -19.92
CA ASP A 100 7.92 -3.27 -20.58
C ASP A 100 8.90 -2.54 -19.66
N ILE A 101 8.41 -1.84 -18.64
CA ILE A 101 9.23 -1.15 -17.64
C ILE A 101 9.86 -2.17 -16.68
N ARG A 102 11.17 -2.05 -16.46
CA ARG A 102 11.99 -3.00 -15.68
C ARG A 102 12.86 -2.26 -14.65
N PRO A 103 12.34 -1.97 -13.45
CA PRO A 103 13.09 -1.25 -12.42
C PRO A 103 14.38 -1.95 -11.98
N GLN A 104 14.42 -3.29 -12.08
CA GLN A 104 15.62 -4.08 -11.78
C GLN A 104 16.78 -3.83 -12.74
N THR A 105 16.54 -3.21 -13.90
CA THR A 105 17.57 -2.90 -14.91
C THR A 105 17.96 -1.42 -14.87
N LYS A 106 16.97 -0.53 -14.79
CA LYS A 106 17.18 0.91 -14.79
C LYS A 106 16.07 1.57 -13.99
N THR A 107 16.46 2.40 -13.04
CA THR A 107 15.57 3.18 -12.17
C THR A 107 16.22 4.55 -11.91
N GLY A 108 15.47 5.49 -11.33
CA GLY A 108 15.98 6.81 -10.97
C GLY A 108 17.04 6.74 -9.89
N GLU A 109 17.90 7.75 -9.85
CA GLU A 109 18.95 7.86 -8.83
C GLU A 109 18.32 8.01 -7.43
N PRO A 110 18.65 7.10 -6.49
CA PRO A 110 18.12 7.16 -5.13
C PRO A 110 18.79 8.29 -4.34
N ILE A 111 17.98 9.16 -3.74
CA ILE A 111 18.42 10.27 -2.92
C ILE A 111 18.07 9.99 -1.45
N GLU A 112 19.07 10.12 -0.59
CA GLU A 112 18.93 9.95 0.84
C GLU A 112 18.07 11.06 1.47
N ALA A 113 17.47 10.75 2.63
CA ALA A 113 16.51 11.63 3.28
C ALA A 113 17.07 13.02 3.67
N ASP A 114 18.34 13.08 4.04
CA ASP A 114 19.06 14.29 4.42
C ASP A 114 19.39 15.20 3.22
N GLU A 115 19.67 14.59 2.06
CA GLU A 115 19.91 15.30 0.80
C GLU A 115 18.63 15.71 0.08
N TRP A 116 17.53 14.98 0.31
CA TRP A 116 16.24 15.21 -0.35
C TRP A 116 15.78 16.66 -0.26
N ASN A 117 15.88 17.26 0.93
CA ASN A 117 15.45 18.64 1.18
C ASN A 117 16.18 19.67 0.31
N LYS A 118 17.45 19.43 -0.01
CA LYS A 118 18.26 20.30 -0.87
C LYS A 118 17.76 20.19 -2.32
N LEU A 119 17.53 18.97 -2.80
CA LEU A 119 17.01 18.72 -4.14
C LEU A 119 15.65 19.38 -4.34
N ILE A 120 14.72 19.20 -3.41
CA ILE A 120 13.36 19.78 -3.49
C ILE A 120 13.31 21.27 -3.09
N ALA A 121 14.45 21.90 -2.78
CA ALA A 121 14.54 23.35 -2.59
C ALA A 121 14.95 24.08 -3.88
N ASP A 122 15.49 23.35 -4.86
CA ASP A 122 15.85 23.90 -6.16
C ASP A 122 14.57 24.19 -6.99
N PRO A 123 14.30 25.45 -7.40
CA PRO A 123 13.15 25.79 -8.22
C PRO A 123 13.21 25.18 -9.64
N GLY A 124 14.39 24.77 -10.11
CA GLY A 124 14.57 24.09 -11.40
C GLY A 124 14.02 22.66 -11.39
N THR A 125 14.00 22.00 -10.23
CA THR A 125 13.58 20.61 -10.08
C THR A 125 12.07 20.49 -10.00
N LEU A 126 11.48 19.62 -10.84
CA LEU A 126 10.09 19.24 -10.75
C LEU A 126 9.93 18.17 -9.67
N ILE A 127 9.08 18.44 -8.69
CA ILE A 127 8.77 17.52 -7.60
C ILE A 127 7.46 16.82 -7.96
N ILE A 128 7.42 15.49 -8.02
CA ILE A 128 6.22 14.74 -8.40
C ILE A 128 5.83 13.77 -7.30
N ASP A 129 4.59 13.90 -6.82
CA ASP A 129 3.99 12.94 -5.90
C ASP A 129 3.40 11.78 -6.72
N THR A 130 4.02 10.61 -6.69
CA THR A 130 3.56 9.45 -7.51
C THR A 130 2.38 8.71 -6.88
N ARG A 131 1.79 9.28 -5.83
CA ARG A 131 0.68 8.68 -5.09
C ARG A 131 -0.67 9.01 -5.71
N ASN A 132 -1.70 8.29 -5.30
CA ASN A 132 -3.06 8.57 -5.73
C ASN A 132 -3.58 9.82 -5.02
N ARG A 133 -4.53 10.53 -5.63
CA ARG A 133 -5.12 11.77 -5.12
C ARG A 133 -5.55 11.70 -3.65
N TYR A 134 -6.20 10.60 -3.25
CA TYR A 134 -6.65 10.43 -1.86
C TYR A 134 -5.50 10.38 -0.84
N GLU A 135 -4.28 10.04 -1.25
CA GLU A 135 -3.08 10.03 -0.40
C GLU A 135 -2.45 11.43 -0.34
N ILE A 136 -2.55 12.19 -1.42
CA ILE A 136 -2.06 13.57 -1.54
C ILE A 136 -2.92 14.51 -0.71
N GLU A 137 -4.24 14.30 -0.69
CA GLU A 137 -5.20 15.02 0.16
C GLU A 137 -4.84 14.96 1.67
N VAL A 138 -4.19 13.87 2.11
CA VAL A 138 -3.77 13.68 3.51
C VAL A 138 -2.54 14.51 3.88
N GLY A 139 -1.65 14.72 2.90
CA GLY A 139 -0.40 15.44 3.08
C GLY A 139 0.55 15.19 1.92
N SER A 140 1.45 16.13 1.64
CA SER A 140 2.45 16.04 0.58
C SER A 140 3.67 16.94 0.87
N PHE A 141 4.70 16.87 0.02
CA PHE A 141 5.79 17.84 0.03
C PHE A 141 5.35 19.17 -0.60
N PRO A 142 5.88 20.31 -0.14
CA PRO A 142 5.57 21.61 -0.72
C PRO A 142 5.95 21.65 -2.20
N ASN A 143 5.08 22.26 -3.01
CA ASN A 143 5.25 22.43 -4.46
C ASN A 143 5.32 21.11 -5.25
N ALA A 144 4.98 19.97 -4.64
CA ALA A 144 4.83 18.73 -5.36
C ALA A 144 3.66 18.82 -6.34
N ILE A 145 3.89 18.37 -7.57
CA ILE A 145 2.88 18.23 -8.60
C ILE A 145 2.04 17.00 -8.26
N ASP A 146 0.71 17.19 -8.24
CA ASP A 146 -0.28 16.12 -8.22
C ASP A 146 -0.55 15.67 -9.67
N PRO A 147 -0.21 14.41 -10.03
CA PRO A 147 -0.52 13.84 -11.35
C PRO A 147 -2.04 13.71 -11.63
N GLY A 148 -2.89 13.93 -10.64
CA GLY A 148 -4.34 13.83 -10.74
C GLY A 148 -4.85 12.40 -10.77
N THR A 149 -4.01 11.41 -10.43
CA THR A 149 -4.33 9.98 -10.59
C THR A 149 -5.20 9.43 -9.44
N ASP A 150 -6.24 8.67 -9.79
CA ASP A 150 -7.01 7.85 -8.85
C ASP A 150 -6.38 6.46 -8.64
N SER A 151 -5.54 6.04 -9.58
CA SER A 151 -4.82 4.78 -9.60
C SER A 151 -3.46 4.95 -10.26
N PHE A 152 -2.43 4.32 -9.72
CA PHE A 152 -1.08 4.36 -10.29
C PHE A 152 -0.99 3.88 -11.75
N ARG A 153 -1.97 3.10 -12.24
CA ARG A 153 -2.07 2.73 -13.66
C ARG A 153 -2.31 3.91 -14.61
N GLN A 154 -2.74 5.05 -14.08
CA GLN A 154 -2.96 6.28 -14.85
C GLN A 154 -1.69 7.15 -14.93
N PHE A 155 -0.68 6.86 -14.11
CA PHE A 155 0.58 7.60 -14.10
C PHE A 155 1.28 7.65 -15.47
N PRO A 156 1.26 6.60 -16.31
CA PRO A 156 1.89 6.67 -17.64
C PRO A 156 1.36 7.79 -18.53
N ALA A 157 0.05 8.07 -18.50
CA ALA A 157 -0.52 9.15 -19.30
C ALA A 157 0.02 10.52 -18.86
N PHE A 158 0.08 10.77 -17.55
CA PHE A 158 0.70 11.98 -17.00
C PHE A 158 2.19 12.09 -17.38
N ALA A 159 2.92 10.97 -17.31
CA ALA A 159 4.35 10.92 -17.63
C ALA A 159 4.61 11.26 -19.11
N GLU A 160 3.78 10.75 -20.02
CA GLU A 160 3.85 11.02 -21.45
C GLU A 160 3.55 12.50 -21.76
N GLU A 161 2.49 13.07 -21.18
CA GLU A 161 2.17 14.50 -21.30
C GLU A 161 3.31 15.39 -20.77
N LEU A 162 3.91 15.01 -19.64
CA LEU A 162 5.03 15.77 -19.06
C LEU A 162 6.28 15.67 -19.95
N ALA A 163 6.55 14.51 -20.55
CA ALA A 163 7.68 14.31 -21.46
C ALA A 163 7.58 15.18 -22.73
N GLU A 164 6.35 15.35 -23.25
CA GLU A 164 6.08 16.24 -24.38
C GLU A 164 6.27 17.72 -24.01
N ALA A 165 5.93 18.09 -22.78
CA ALA A 165 6.02 19.46 -22.31
C ALA A 165 7.45 19.88 -21.94
N ASP A 166 8.15 19.08 -21.13
CA ASP A 166 9.45 19.47 -20.55
C ASP A 166 10.26 18.27 -20.03
N LYS A 167 11.01 17.62 -20.93
CA LYS A 167 11.87 16.47 -20.59
C LYS A 167 13.29 16.81 -20.14
N ASP A 168 13.68 18.08 -20.25
CA ASP A 168 15.04 18.52 -19.93
C ASP A 168 15.17 18.98 -18.46
N ARG A 169 14.04 19.20 -17.77
CA ARG A 169 14.06 19.53 -16.34
C ARG A 169 14.36 18.30 -15.46
N PRO A 170 15.15 18.48 -14.38
CA PRO A 170 15.33 17.45 -13.37
C PRO A 170 14.02 17.08 -12.66
N LEU A 171 13.84 15.80 -12.37
CA LEU A 171 12.68 15.27 -11.65
C LEU A 171 13.07 14.71 -10.29
N ALA A 172 12.31 15.01 -9.25
CA ALA A 172 12.41 14.40 -7.94
C ALA A 172 11.06 13.76 -7.57
N MET A 173 11.04 12.42 -7.48
CA MET A 173 9.80 11.67 -7.26
C MET A 173 9.77 10.94 -5.93
N PHE A 174 8.59 10.90 -5.31
CA PHE A 174 8.40 10.22 -4.04
C PHE A 174 7.05 9.49 -3.97
N CYS A 175 6.97 8.53 -3.06
CA CYS A 175 5.75 7.89 -2.61
C CYS A 175 5.93 7.44 -1.15
N THR A 176 4.94 6.75 -0.58
CA THR A 176 4.94 6.32 0.83
C THR A 176 6.19 5.54 1.23
N GLY A 177 6.54 4.51 0.45
CA GLY A 177 7.61 3.56 0.81
C GLY A 177 8.57 3.20 -0.33
N GLY A 178 8.65 4.00 -1.39
CA GLY A 178 9.62 3.84 -2.49
C GLY A 178 9.15 3.01 -3.69
N ILE A 179 8.41 1.92 -3.50
CA ILE A 179 8.12 0.95 -4.59
C ILE A 179 7.49 1.54 -5.87
N ARG A 180 6.63 2.57 -5.78
CA ARG A 180 6.07 3.24 -6.97
C ARG A 180 7.12 4.05 -7.72
N CYS A 181 8.04 4.70 -6.99
CA CYS A 181 9.11 5.48 -7.58
C CYS A 181 10.02 4.64 -8.43
N GLU A 182 10.27 3.38 -8.05
CA GLU A 182 11.09 2.46 -8.85
C GLU A 182 10.53 2.29 -10.27
N LYS A 183 9.21 2.15 -10.40
CA LYS A 183 8.55 2.07 -11.70
C LYS A 183 8.38 3.42 -12.39
N ALA A 184 7.96 4.43 -11.64
CA ALA A 184 7.72 5.76 -12.18
C ALA A 184 9.01 6.35 -12.76
N THR A 185 10.12 6.29 -12.03
CA THR A 185 11.42 6.79 -12.48
C THR A 185 11.98 6.01 -13.66
N ALA A 186 11.84 4.67 -13.67
CA ALA A 186 12.20 3.85 -14.81
C ALA A 186 11.42 4.27 -16.08
N LEU A 187 10.13 4.54 -15.94
CA LEU A 187 9.31 5.08 -17.03
C LEU A 187 9.77 6.47 -17.49
N MET A 188 10.05 7.41 -16.56
CA MET A 188 10.55 8.73 -16.96
C MET A 188 11.89 8.63 -17.72
N LEU A 189 12.78 7.73 -17.29
CA LEU A 189 14.05 7.49 -18.00
C LEU A 189 13.84 6.88 -19.39
N ASP A 190 12.82 6.03 -19.58
CA ASP A 190 12.43 5.46 -20.88
C ASP A 190 11.85 6.53 -21.82
N LEU A 191 11.07 7.47 -21.27
CA LEU A 191 10.52 8.63 -21.98
C LEU A 191 11.57 9.70 -22.31
N GLY A 192 12.82 9.51 -21.91
CA GLY A 192 13.95 10.34 -22.33
C GLY A 192 14.35 11.46 -21.37
N PHE A 193 13.82 11.48 -20.14
CA PHE A 193 14.36 12.33 -19.08
C PHE A 193 15.76 11.89 -18.72
N LYS A 194 16.64 12.85 -18.43
CA LYS A 194 18.07 12.59 -18.13
C LYS A 194 18.35 12.56 -16.64
N GLU A 195 17.78 13.51 -15.90
CA GLU A 195 18.00 13.71 -14.47
C GLU A 195 16.72 13.31 -13.72
N VAL A 196 16.68 12.05 -13.28
CA VAL A 196 15.51 11.46 -12.62
C VAL A 196 15.92 10.90 -11.28
N TYR A 197 15.42 11.51 -10.20
CA TYR A 197 15.72 11.19 -8.82
C TYR A 197 14.51 10.60 -8.10
N GLN A 198 14.76 9.75 -7.11
CA GLN A 198 13.72 9.25 -6.20
C GLN A 198 14.13 9.31 -4.74
N LEU A 199 13.17 9.58 -3.86
CA LEU A 199 13.38 9.51 -2.42
C LEU A 199 13.57 8.05 -1.98
N LYS A 200 14.79 7.71 -1.55
CA LYS A 200 15.12 6.37 -1.08
C LYS A 200 14.29 6.02 0.15
N GLY A 201 13.60 4.87 0.10
CA GLY A 201 12.70 4.42 1.17
C GLY A 201 11.41 5.24 1.34
N GLY A 202 11.18 6.22 0.46
CA GLY A 202 9.97 7.03 0.43
C GLY A 202 9.77 7.97 1.62
N ILE A 203 8.56 8.53 1.72
CA ILE A 203 8.15 9.51 2.74
C ILE A 203 8.42 8.98 4.14
N LEU A 204 8.13 7.70 4.37
CA LEU A 204 8.25 7.14 5.70
C LEU A 204 9.74 7.06 6.14
N ASN A 205 10.69 6.77 5.23
CA ASN A 205 12.13 6.84 5.54
C ASN A 205 12.57 8.29 5.81
N TYR A 206 12.01 9.24 5.06
CA TYR A 206 12.27 10.65 5.28
C TYR A 206 11.80 11.14 6.65
N LEU A 207 10.58 10.78 7.07
CA LEU A 207 10.02 11.18 8.36
C LEU A 207 10.78 10.62 9.57
N GLU A 208 11.40 9.45 9.39
CA GLU A 208 12.24 8.79 10.38
C GLU A 208 13.60 9.48 10.54
N ASN A 209 14.23 9.83 9.42
CA ASN A 209 15.63 10.29 9.42
C ASN A 209 15.80 11.82 9.45
N VAL A 210 14.78 12.59 9.06
CA VAL A 210 14.82 14.06 9.11
C VAL A 210 14.03 14.52 10.31
N SER A 211 14.61 15.33 11.21
CA SER A 211 13.96 15.72 12.47
C SER A 211 13.54 17.18 12.56
N GLY A 212 12.54 17.43 13.41
CA GLY A 212 12.11 18.77 13.84
C GLY A 212 11.78 19.73 12.68
N LYS A 213 12.30 20.96 12.77
CA LYS A 213 12.03 22.03 11.80
C LYS A 213 12.57 21.76 10.38
N LYS A 214 13.42 20.74 10.20
CA LYS A 214 13.92 20.34 8.89
C LYS A 214 12.91 19.50 8.10
N LYS A 215 11.91 18.89 8.75
CA LYS A 215 10.85 18.14 8.06
C LYS A 215 10.04 19.12 7.20
N ARG A 216 10.17 19.04 5.88
CA ARG A 216 9.39 19.83 4.91
C ARG A 216 8.03 19.22 4.60
N TRP A 217 7.78 17.97 5.01
CA TRP A 217 6.49 17.30 4.88
C TRP A 217 5.34 18.10 5.52
N GLN A 218 4.21 18.20 4.81
CA GLN A 218 2.99 18.89 5.28
C GLN A 218 1.83 17.90 5.40
N GLY A 219 1.05 18.02 6.47
CA GLY A 219 -0.03 17.08 6.78
C GLY A 219 0.48 15.76 7.36
N GLU A 220 -0.27 14.70 7.10
CA GLU A 220 0.03 13.33 7.54
C GLU A 220 0.43 12.46 6.33
N CYS A 221 0.96 11.28 6.56
CA CYS A 221 1.35 10.34 5.52
C CYS A 221 0.38 9.16 5.49
N PHE A 222 -0.38 9.01 4.40
CA PHE A 222 -1.28 7.87 4.21
C PHE A 222 -0.52 6.53 4.21
N VAL A 223 -1.02 5.56 4.96
CA VAL A 223 -0.50 4.18 5.04
C VAL A 223 -1.59 3.15 4.75
N PHE A 224 -1.20 2.00 4.19
CA PHE A 224 -2.13 0.97 3.68
C PHE A 224 -2.53 -0.08 4.74
N ASP A 225 -2.65 0.35 5.99
CA ASP A 225 -3.03 -0.50 7.11
C ASP A 225 -4.12 0.16 7.97
N GLN A 226 -4.38 -0.37 9.16
CA GLN A 226 -5.48 0.07 10.01
C GLN A 226 -5.31 1.51 10.53
N ARG A 227 -4.08 2.02 10.59
CA ARG A 227 -3.77 3.38 11.06
C ARG A 227 -4.24 4.45 10.11
N VAL A 228 -4.44 4.12 8.83
CA VAL A 228 -4.88 5.02 7.73
C VAL A 228 -3.85 6.10 7.37
N ALA A 229 -3.32 6.81 8.35
CA ALA A 229 -2.27 7.78 8.21
C ALA A 229 -1.33 7.73 9.43
N VAL A 230 -0.12 8.25 9.24
CA VAL A 230 0.82 8.52 10.33
C VAL A 230 1.23 9.98 10.30
N ASP A 231 1.43 10.56 11.47
CA ASP A 231 1.87 11.95 11.57
C ASP A 231 3.35 12.11 11.18
N ARG A 232 3.86 13.34 11.35
CA ARG A 232 5.24 13.68 11.01
C ARG A 232 6.24 12.89 11.85
N ASP A 233 5.89 12.42 13.03
CA ASP A 233 6.73 11.67 13.96
C ASP A 233 6.45 10.16 13.92
N LEU A 234 5.74 9.70 12.88
CA LEU A 234 5.36 8.32 12.63
C LEU A 234 4.40 7.73 13.70
N ALA A 235 3.78 8.58 14.52
CA ALA A 235 2.68 8.17 15.38
C ALA A 235 1.40 7.99 14.56
N GLU A 236 0.40 7.31 15.12
CA GLU A 236 -0.90 7.16 14.47
C GLU A 236 -1.54 8.53 14.21
N GLY A 237 -2.02 8.70 12.98
CA GLY A 237 -2.57 9.95 12.49
C GLY A 237 -4.02 10.20 12.94
N SER A 238 -4.59 11.31 12.50
CA SER A 238 -5.95 11.72 12.83
C SER A 238 -7.02 11.24 11.82
N TYR A 239 -6.60 10.69 10.69
CA TYR A 239 -7.52 10.25 9.64
C TYR A 239 -8.18 8.90 9.96
N VAL A 240 -9.46 8.78 9.63
CA VAL A 240 -10.21 7.52 9.73
C VAL A 240 -10.61 7.04 8.34
N GLN A 241 -10.59 5.73 8.11
CA GLN A 241 -10.93 5.18 6.81
C GLN A 241 -12.44 5.00 6.66
N CYS A 242 -13.01 5.58 5.60
CA CYS A 242 -14.40 5.34 5.25
C CYS A 242 -14.64 3.84 4.98
N HIS A 243 -15.60 3.23 5.68
CA HIS A 243 -15.96 1.81 5.43
C HIS A 243 -16.59 1.58 4.06
N ALA A 244 -17.19 2.61 3.45
CA ALA A 244 -17.82 2.52 2.16
C ALA A 244 -16.80 2.64 1.02
N CYS A 245 -16.14 3.79 0.90
CA CYS A 245 -15.26 4.10 -0.24
C CYS A 245 -13.77 3.89 0.04
N ARG A 246 -13.37 3.55 1.27
CA ARG A 246 -11.98 3.30 1.70
C ARG A 246 -11.06 4.52 1.65
N ARG A 247 -11.59 5.71 1.32
CA ARG A 247 -10.84 6.98 1.38
C ARG A 247 -10.59 7.40 2.84
N PRO A 248 -9.47 8.08 3.12
CA PRO A 248 -9.22 8.70 4.41
C PRO A 248 -10.19 9.88 4.61
N LEU A 249 -10.69 10.03 5.84
CA LEU A 249 -11.60 11.09 6.27
C LEU A 249 -10.92 11.92 7.35
N SER A 250 -10.90 13.24 7.15
CA SER A 250 -10.44 14.18 8.16
C SER A 250 -11.49 14.36 9.27
N SER A 251 -11.14 15.06 10.34
CA SER A 251 -12.11 15.47 11.37
C SER A 251 -13.27 16.31 10.80
N GLU A 252 -13.01 17.12 9.78
CA GLU A 252 -14.01 17.92 9.06
C GLU A 252 -14.95 17.03 8.25
N ASP A 253 -14.42 16.01 7.56
CA ASP A 253 -15.24 15.02 6.86
C ASP A 253 -16.17 14.27 7.82
N LEU A 254 -15.68 13.91 9.01
CA LEU A 254 -16.45 13.22 10.05
C LEU A 254 -17.53 14.11 10.70
N ALA A 255 -17.31 15.42 10.73
CA ALA A 255 -18.27 16.39 11.27
C ALA A 255 -19.37 16.78 10.26
N SER A 256 -19.23 16.39 8.99
CA SER A 256 -20.21 16.70 7.94
C SER A 256 -21.53 15.97 8.16
N ALA A 257 -22.64 16.62 7.80
CA ALA A 257 -23.98 16.03 7.82
C ALA A 257 -24.12 14.82 6.87
N ASP A 258 -23.26 14.73 5.86
CA ASP A 258 -23.24 13.62 4.89
C ASP A 258 -22.46 12.39 5.41
N TYR A 259 -21.81 12.51 6.57
CA TYR A 259 -21.14 11.39 7.21
C TYR A 259 -22.13 10.50 7.95
N ARG A 260 -22.12 9.22 7.58
CA ARG A 260 -22.82 8.17 8.30
C ARG A 260 -21.82 7.05 8.58
N GLU A 261 -21.42 6.93 9.84
CA GLU A 261 -20.44 5.92 10.28
C GLU A 261 -20.82 4.54 9.72
N GLY A 262 -19.87 3.85 9.09
CA GLY A 262 -20.07 2.55 8.48
C GLY A 262 -20.76 2.54 7.11
N VAL A 263 -21.41 3.64 6.68
CA VAL A 263 -22.33 3.67 5.54
C VAL A 263 -21.91 4.62 4.42
N SER A 264 -21.64 5.89 4.73
CA SER A 264 -21.29 6.90 3.73
C SER A 264 -20.42 8.02 4.31
N CYS A 265 -19.82 8.81 3.44
CA CYS A 265 -19.10 10.03 3.79
C CYS A 265 -19.33 11.10 2.72
N PRO A 266 -18.94 12.36 2.96
CA PRO A 266 -19.10 13.44 1.99
C PRO A 266 -18.47 13.13 0.63
N LYS A 267 -17.38 12.36 0.61
CA LYS A 267 -16.64 11.98 -0.61
C LYS A 267 -17.31 10.88 -1.45
N CYS A 268 -18.34 10.19 -0.94
CA CYS A 268 -18.96 9.07 -1.66
C CYS A 268 -20.48 9.00 -1.58
N ILE A 269 -21.14 9.80 -0.75
CA ILE A 269 -22.59 9.75 -0.59
C ILE A 269 -23.36 9.84 -1.93
N HIS A 270 -22.84 10.57 -2.91
CA HIS A 270 -23.46 10.74 -4.23
C HIS A 270 -22.99 9.73 -5.30
N THR A 271 -22.08 8.81 -4.96
CA THR A 271 -21.55 7.78 -5.87
C THR A 271 -21.87 6.36 -5.41
N LEU A 272 -22.57 6.22 -4.29
CA LEU A 272 -22.99 4.93 -3.76
C LEU A 272 -24.34 4.54 -4.35
N GLU A 273 -24.39 3.35 -4.96
CA GLU A 273 -25.63 2.69 -5.38
C GLU A 273 -26.47 2.27 -4.16
N ASP A 274 -27.80 2.33 -4.27
CA ASP A 274 -28.75 2.05 -3.18
C ASP A 274 -28.57 0.65 -2.56
N ASP A 275 -28.33 -0.37 -3.39
CA ASP A 275 -28.04 -1.74 -2.94
C ASP A 275 -26.77 -1.82 -2.09
N ARG A 276 -25.78 -0.97 -2.37
CA ARG A 276 -24.54 -0.91 -1.59
C ARG A 276 -24.80 -0.21 -0.26
N VAL A 277 -25.57 0.87 -0.25
CA VAL A 277 -25.98 1.56 0.98
C VAL A 277 -26.71 0.60 1.92
N THR A 278 -27.68 -0.15 1.42
CA THR A 278 -28.46 -1.12 2.20
C THR A 278 -27.57 -2.20 2.83
N ARG A 279 -26.61 -2.76 2.08
CA ARG A 279 -25.66 -3.75 2.62
C ARG A 279 -24.75 -3.18 3.70
N LEU A 280 -24.35 -1.92 3.56
CA LEU A 280 -23.50 -1.24 4.55
C LEU A 280 -24.27 -0.92 5.83
N GLU A 281 -25.53 -0.48 5.71
CA GLU A 281 -26.47 -0.28 6.83
C GLU A 281 -26.66 -1.58 7.62
N GLU A 282 -26.96 -2.69 6.94
CA GLU A 282 -27.11 -4.00 7.57
C GLU A 282 -25.81 -4.45 8.25
N ARG A 283 -24.67 -4.29 7.59
CA ARG A 283 -23.37 -4.60 8.21
C ARG A 283 -23.13 -3.78 9.46
N ARG A 284 -23.42 -2.48 9.45
CA ARG A 284 -23.29 -1.60 10.62
C ARG A 284 -24.17 -2.11 11.78
N LYS A 285 -25.41 -2.47 11.49
CA LYS A 285 -26.35 -3.01 12.49
C LYS A 285 -25.83 -4.31 13.09
N GLN A 286 -25.32 -5.23 12.27
CA GLN A 286 -24.78 -6.50 12.75
C GLN A 286 -23.51 -6.31 13.60
N VAL A 287 -22.63 -5.36 13.25
CA VAL A 287 -21.47 -4.99 14.07
C VAL A 287 -21.90 -4.45 15.43
N ALA A 288 -22.90 -3.55 15.47
CA ALA A 288 -23.42 -3.01 16.72
C ALA A 288 -24.01 -4.10 17.62
N LEU A 289 -24.85 -4.98 17.05
CA LEU A 289 -25.45 -6.10 17.78
C LEU A 289 -24.41 -7.09 18.32
N ALA A 290 -23.30 -7.34 17.63
CA ALA A 290 -22.26 -8.21 18.15
C ALA A 290 -21.47 -7.55 19.29
N ARG A 291 -21.17 -6.24 19.17
CA ARG A 291 -20.54 -5.48 20.25
C ARG A 291 -21.38 -5.51 21.53
N GLU A 292 -22.70 -5.38 21.42
CA GLU A 292 -23.64 -5.54 22.55
C GLU A 292 -23.58 -6.94 23.18
N ARG A 293 -23.30 -7.98 22.38
CA ARG A 293 -23.14 -9.36 22.82
C ARG A 293 -21.73 -9.69 23.34
N GLY A 294 -20.77 -8.77 23.23
CA GLY A 294 -19.36 -9.04 23.50
C GLY A 294 -18.71 -9.98 22.48
N GLU A 295 -19.31 -10.11 21.29
CA GLU A 295 -18.85 -10.96 20.19
C GLU A 295 -18.13 -10.13 19.11
N ASP A 296 -17.09 -10.69 18.50
CA ASP A 296 -16.44 -10.09 17.34
C ASP A 296 -17.25 -10.34 16.05
N HIS A 297 -17.93 -9.31 15.53
CA HIS A 297 -18.68 -9.45 14.28
C HIS A 297 -17.79 -9.53 13.04
N ILE A 298 -16.69 -8.78 13.06
CA ILE A 298 -15.81 -8.67 11.90
C ILE A 298 -14.87 -9.86 11.99
N ALA A 299 -14.99 -10.81 11.05
CA ALA A 299 -14.22 -12.06 10.93
C ALA A 299 -14.66 -13.26 11.77
N ALA A 300 -15.94 -13.37 12.15
CA ALA A 300 -16.49 -14.68 12.47
C ALA A 300 -16.33 -15.59 11.23
N VAL A 301 -15.59 -16.69 11.37
CA VAL A 301 -15.61 -17.79 10.40
C VAL A 301 -17.04 -18.28 10.39
N ILE A 302 -17.80 -17.98 9.34
CA ILE A 302 -19.12 -18.60 9.13
C ILE A 302 -18.81 -20.08 8.87
N PRO A 303 -19.13 -21.02 9.78
CA PRO A 303 -18.96 -22.43 9.48
C PRO A 303 -19.78 -22.74 8.22
N ALA A 304 -19.20 -23.53 7.32
CA ALA A 304 -19.88 -23.94 6.09
C ALA A 304 -21.28 -24.48 6.44
N PRO A 305 -22.33 -24.16 5.67
CA PRO A 305 -23.65 -24.69 5.93
C PRO A 305 -23.54 -26.21 5.97
N VAL A 306 -23.95 -26.82 7.08
CA VAL A 306 -24.04 -28.26 7.23
C VAL A 306 -24.98 -28.74 6.12
N SER A 307 -24.43 -29.41 5.10
CA SER A 307 -25.23 -30.05 4.07
C SER A 307 -25.99 -31.19 4.74
N ASN A 308 -27.22 -30.94 5.17
CA ASN A 308 -28.17 -32.01 5.47
C ASN A 308 -28.57 -32.68 4.15
N ASN A 309 -27.65 -33.46 3.59
CA ASN A 309 -27.99 -34.50 2.63
C ASN A 309 -28.59 -35.66 3.42
N THR A 310 -29.87 -35.54 3.76
CA THR A 310 -30.68 -36.71 4.06
C THR A 310 -30.96 -37.40 2.72
N PRO A 311 -30.42 -38.60 2.45
CA PRO A 311 -30.74 -39.30 1.22
C PRO A 311 -32.24 -39.65 1.22
N PRO A 312 -32.92 -39.58 0.06
CA PRO A 312 -34.33 -39.93 -0.02
C PRO A 312 -34.50 -41.42 0.29
N ASP A 313 -35.40 -41.68 1.23
CA ASP A 313 -35.83 -43.00 1.65
C ASP A 313 -36.44 -43.74 0.43
N ARG A 314 -35.64 -44.62 -0.18
CA ARG A 314 -36.09 -45.56 -1.19
C ARG A 314 -36.34 -46.89 -0.50
N ASN A 315 -37.53 -47.04 0.10
CA ASN A 315 -38.20 -48.32 0.25
C ASN A 315 -39.71 -48.12 0.51
N LEU A 316 -40.44 -47.90 -0.58
CA LEU A 316 -41.85 -48.29 -0.69
C LEU A 316 -41.93 -49.39 -1.75
N ARG A 317 -41.75 -50.63 -1.30
CA ARG A 317 -42.45 -51.85 -1.72
C ARG A 317 -42.03 -53.03 -0.86
#